data_AF-A0A7S2RP24-F1
#
_entry.id   AF-A0A7S2RP24-F1
#
_cell.length_a   1.000
_cell.length_b   1.000
_cell.length_c   1.000
_cell.angle_alpha   90.00
_cell.angle_beta   90.00
_cell.angle_gamma   90.00
#
_symmetry.space_group_name_H-M   'P 1'
#
loop_
_entity.id
_entity.type
_entity.pdbx_description
1 polymer ?
#
loop_
_entity_poly.entity_id
_entity_poly.type
_entity_poly.pdbx_seq_one_letter_code
_entity_poly.pdbx_strand_id
1 'polypeptide(L)'
;NETTRKDIQLLGELLNKYEVSLAHIPPSLAPMLTIDHLKPLKYLILGGESCDVSTMNRLSEICQVLNVYGPTENTVISTTHAFSRGDSSANIGKPLANVQAFVVDGSFQ
;
A
#
# COMPACT_ATOMS: atom_id res chain seq x y z
N ASN A 1 -7.31 -18.62 4.87
CA ASN A 1 -6.00 -19.23 5.20
C ASN A 1 -4.98 -18.72 4.18
N GLU A 2 -3.79 -19.32 4.03
CA GLU A 2 -2.79 -18.86 3.05
C GLU A 2 -3.26 -18.95 1.58
N THR A 3 -3.99 -20.00 1.20
CA THR A 3 -4.56 -20.19 -0.14
C THR A 3 -5.46 -19.03 -0.53
N THR A 4 -6.32 -18.60 0.40
CA THR A 4 -7.21 -17.45 0.21
C THR A 4 -6.47 -16.13 -0.04
N ARG A 5 -5.29 -15.94 0.56
CA ARG A 5 -4.53 -14.68 0.42
C ARG A 5 -3.86 -14.54 -0.95
N LYS A 6 -3.54 -15.67 -1.58
CA LYS A 6 -2.88 -15.72 -2.89
C LYS A 6 -3.88 -15.86 -4.05
N ASP A 7 -5.11 -16.25 -3.75
CA ASP A 7 -6.19 -16.31 -4.74
C ASP A 7 -6.93 -14.97 -4.80
N ILE A 8 -6.77 -14.27 -5.92
CA ILE A 8 -7.32 -12.92 -6.11
C ILE A 8 -8.85 -12.90 -6.11
N GLN A 9 -9.47 -13.99 -6.57
CA GLN A 9 -10.91 -14.10 -6.69
C GLN A 9 -11.52 -14.28 -5.30
N LEU A 10 -10.98 -15.23 -4.51
CA LEU A 10 -11.41 -15.41 -3.13
C LEU A 10 -11.12 -14.18 -2.27
N LEU A 11 -10.00 -13.49 -2.49
CA LEU A 11 -9.71 -12.23 -1.81
C LEU A 11 -10.79 -11.18 -2.11
N GLY A 12 -11.11 -10.96 -3.39
CA GLY A 12 -12.16 -10.03 -3.81
C GLY A 12 -13.54 -10.38 -3.24
N GLU A 13 -13.91 -11.66 -3.22
CA GLU A 13 -15.15 -12.14 -2.62
C GLU A 13 -15.22 -11.84 -1.12
N LEU A 14 -14.11 -12.00 -0.39
CA LEU A 14 -14.06 -11.71 1.04
C LEU A 14 -14.12 -10.22 1.34
N LEU A 15 -13.40 -9.40 0.56
CA LEU A 15 -13.45 -7.94 0.68
C LEU A 15 -14.89 -7.45 0.55
N ASN A 16 -15.61 -7.95 -0.47
CA ASN A 16 -17.01 -7.62 -0.70
C ASN A 16 -17.94 -8.19 0.38
N LYS A 17 -17.80 -9.49 0.72
CA LYS A 17 -18.66 -10.17 1.70
C LYS A 17 -18.66 -9.51 3.08
N TYR A 18 -17.51 -9.02 3.52
CA TYR A 18 -17.34 -8.40 4.83
C TYR A 18 -17.32 -6.87 4.79
N GLU A 19 -17.60 -6.27 3.64
CA GLU A 19 -17.58 -4.81 3.43
C GLU A 19 -16.30 -4.16 3.98
N VAL A 20 -15.15 -4.78 3.67
CA VAL A 20 -13.86 -4.34 4.17
C VAL A 20 -13.56 -2.94 3.65
N SER A 21 -13.30 -2.00 4.56
CA SER A 21 -13.04 -0.60 4.22
C SER A 21 -11.55 -0.26 4.10
N LEU A 22 -10.67 -1.11 4.64
CA LEU A 22 -9.21 -0.95 4.60
C LEU A 22 -8.54 -2.31 4.43
N ALA A 23 -7.61 -2.39 3.47
CA ALA A 23 -6.76 -3.55 3.26
C ALA A 23 -5.28 -3.14 3.16
N HIS A 24 -4.39 -3.96 3.71
CA HIS A 24 -2.94 -3.84 3.56
C HIS A 24 -2.41 -5.09 2.86
N ILE A 25 -1.82 -4.90 1.68
CA ILE A 25 -1.35 -5.99 0.83
C ILE A 25 0.04 -5.67 0.26
N PRO A 26 0.83 -6.70 -0.12
CA PRO A 26 2.04 -6.46 -0.88
C PRO A 26 1.71 -5.96 -2.31
N PRO A 27 2.51 -5.03 -2.85
CA PRO A 27 2.40 -4.56 -4.23
C PRO A 27 2.34 -5.65 -5.30
N SER A 28 3.00 -6.80 -5.11
CA SER A 28 2.93 -7.94 -6.04
C SER A 28 1.53 -8.47 -6.33
N LEU A 29 0.54 -8.25 -5.44
CA LEU A 29 -0.87 -8.63 -5.69
C LEU A 29 -1.68 -7.51 -6.36
N ALA A 30 -1.18 -6.27 -6.32
CA ALA A 30 -1.91 -5.09 -6.76
C ALA A 30 -2.30 -5.09 -8.27
N PRO A 31 -1.44 -5.56 -9.20
CA PRO A 31 -1.79 -5.61 -10.62
C PRO A 31 -3.00 -6.50 -10.94
N MET A 32 -3.24 -7.54 -10.12
CA MET A 32 -4.33 -8.50 -10.34
C MET A 32 -5.69 -8.01 -9.81
N LEU A 33 -5.70 -6.96 -8.99
CA LEU A 33 -6.94 -6.42 -8.40
C LEU A 33 -7.71 -5.59 -9.42
N THR A 34 -9.02 -5.80 -9.47
CA THR A 34 -9.96 -5.08 -10.34
C THR A 34 -10.85 -4.16 -9.51
N ILE A 35 -11.63 -3.31 -10.18
CA ILE A 35 -12.62 -2.46 -9.52
C ILE A 35 -13.65 -3.27 -8.73
N ASP A 36 -14.07 -4.42 -9.25
CA ASP A 36 -15.06 -5.28 -8.59
C ASP A 36 -14.50 -5.90 -7.28
N HIS A 37 -13.20 -6.21 -7.24
CA HIS A 37 -12.55 -6.69 -6.02
C HIS A 37 -12.47 -5.61 -4.94
N LEU A 38 -12.33 -4.33 -5.33
CA LEU A 38 -12.00 -3.23 -4.42
C LEU A 38 -13.16 -2.28 -4.12
N LYS A 39 -14.34 -2.51 -4.70
CA LYS A 39 -15.54 -1.69 -4.52
C LYS A 39 -15.85 -1.27 -3.06
N PRO A 40 -15.71 -2.12 -2.02
CA PRO A 40 -16.00 -1.69 -0.64
C PRO A 40 -14.85 -0.90 0.02
N LEU A 41 -13.65 -0.93 -0.54
CA LEU A 41 -12.48 -0.30 0.08
C LEU A 41 -12.53 1.21 -0.03
N LYS A 42 -12.24 1.86 1.10
CA LYS A 42 -11.95 3.29 1.17
C LYS A 42 -10.45 3.53 1.07
N TYR A 43 -9.65 2.65 1.66
CA TYR A 43 -8.19 2.75 1.73
C TYR A 43 -7.51 1.45 1.31
N LEU A 44 -6.52 1.56 0.43
CA LEU A 44 -5.63 0.47 0.07
C LEU A 44 -4.20 0.84 0.46
N ILE A 45 -3.62 0.08 1.38
CA ILE A 45 -2.24 0.25 1.82
C ILE A 45 -1.36 -0.72 1.02
N LEU A 46 -0.35 -0.17 0.36
CA LEU A 46 0.68 -0.89 -0.39
C LEU A 46 2.03 -0.64 0.27
N GLY A 47 2.73 -1.71 0.67
CA GLY A 47 4.02 -1.61 1.34
C GLY A 47 4.81 -2.91 1.36
N GLY A 48 6.09 -2.81 1.76
CA GLY A 48 7.03 -3.94 1.79
C GLY A 48 7.75 -4.22 0.47
N GLU A 49 7.24 -3.72 -0.65
CA GLU A 49 7.87 -3.79 -1.98
C GLU A 49 7.67 -2.45 -2.71
N SER A 50 8.37 -2.23 -3.82
CA SER A 50 8.05 -1.10 -4.71
C SER A 50 6.84 -1.45 -5.58
N CYS A 51 5.96 -0.47 -5.82
CA CYS A 51 4.83 -0.62 -6.74
C CYS A 51 5.07 0.18 -8.03
N ASP A 52 4.54 -0.32 -9.15
CA ASP A 52 4.61 0.39 -10.42
C ASP A 52 3.59 1.55 -10.45
N VAL A 53 3.99 2.68 -11.02
CA VAL A 53 3.16 3.90 -11.06
C VAL A 53 1.86 3.72 -11.85
N SER A 54 1.84 2.86 -12.88
CA SER A 54 0.62 2.59 -13.66
C SER A 54 -0.42 1.83 -12.84
N THR A 55 -0.02 0.83 -12.05
CA THR A 55 -0.89 0.14 -11.09
C THR A 55 -1.38 1.10 -10.01
N MET A 56 -0.49 1.90 -9.41
CA MET A 56 -0.90 2.88 -8.39
C MET A 56 -1.90 3.90 -8.93
N ASN A 57 -1.66 4.44 -10.13
CA ASN A 57 -2.60 5.35 -10.81
C ASN A 57 -3.97 4.69 -10.99
N ARG A 58 -4.02 3.48 -11.56
CA ARG A 58 -5.28 2.75 -11.79
C ARG A 58 -6.04 2.49 -10.49
N LEU A 59 -5.35 2.11 -9.41
CA LEU A 59 -5.98 1.82 -8.12
C LEU A 59 -6.45 3.09 -7.40
N SER A 60 -5.73 4.20 -7.59
CA SER A 60 -6.10 5.50 -7.03
C SER A 60 -7.40 6.09 -7.61
N GLU A 61 -7.83 5.61 -8.77
CA GLU A 61 -9.14 5.96 -9.35
C GLU A 61 -10.31 5.26 -8.64
N ILE A 62 -10.03 4.19 -7.88
CA ILE A 62 -11.04 3.35 -7.24
C ILE A 62 -11.16 3.66 -5.74
N CYS A 63 -10.02 3.83 -5.05
CA CYS A 63 -9.95 4.09 -3.62
C CYS A 63 -8.70 4.90 -3.26
N GLN A 64 -8.58 5.37 -2.01
CA GLN A 64 -7.39 6.09 -1.59
C GLN A 64 -6.21 5.13 -1.38
N VAL A 65 -5.16 5.29 -2.19
CA VAL A 65 -3.95 4.47 -2.10
C VAL A 65 -2.93 5.12 -1.17
N LEU A 66 -2.45 4.36 -0.19
CA LEU A 66 -1.35 4.74 0.68
C LEU A 66 -0.11 3.92 0.33
N ASN A 67 0.95 4.58 -0.12
CA ASN A 67 2.27 3.96 -0.25
C ASN A 67 2.97 4.05 1.11
N VAL A 68 3.35 2.91 1.68
CA VAL A 68 3.96 2.87 3.01
C VAL A 68 5.29 2.16 2.98
N TYR A 69 6.22 2.64 3.80
CA TYR A 69 7.51 2.03 4.00
C TYR A 69 7.79 1.91 5.49
N GLY A 70 8.37 0.80 5.89
CA GLY A 70 8.88 0.59 7.24
C GLY A 70 9.64 -0.73 7.31
N PRO A 71 10.86 -0.73 7.89
CA PRO A 71 11.53 -1.98 8.22
C PRO A 71 10.86 -2.64 9.42
N THR A 72 11.08 -3.95 9.61
CA THR A 72 10.58 -4.71 10.76
C THR A 72 11.06 -4.10 12.08
N GLU A 73 12.31 -3.62 12.10
CA GLU A 73 13.02 -3.02 13.22
C GLU A 73 12.39 -1.71 13.73
N ASN A 74 11.58 -1.03 12.91
CA ASN A 74 10.88 0.20 13.28
C ASN A 74 9.34 0.02 13.28
N THR A 75 8.88 -1.17 13.67
CA THR A 75 7.46 -1.50 13.92
C THR A 75 6.54 -1.31 12.70
N VAL A 76 6.81 -2.08 11.64
CA VAL A 76 5.96 -2.26 10.46
C VAL A 76 5.90 -1.05 9.51
N ILE A 77 5.52 0.14 9.97
CA ILE A 77 5.39 1.33 9.11
C ILE A 77 6.13 2.51 9.77
N SER A 78 7.02 3.14 9.00
CA SER A 78 7.79 4.32 9.42
C SER A 78 7.36 5.58 8.68
N THR A 79 7.07 5.47 7.38
CA THR A 79 6.62 6.58 6.54
C THR A 79 5.36 6.21 5.76
N THR A 80 4.57 7.23 5.44
CA THR A 80 3.37 7.07 4.63
C THR A 80 3.24 8.21 3.62
N HIS A 81 2.80 7.86 2.41
CA HIS A 81 2.43 8.77 1.35
C HIS A 81 1.01 8.48 0.89
N ALA A 82 0.13 9.49 0.92
CA ALA A 82 -1.17 9.41 0.27
C ALA A 82 -0.98 9.68 -1.22
N PHE A 83 -0.94 8.61 -2.01
CA PHE A 83 -0.63 8.68 -3.43
C PHE A 83 -1.75 9.39 -4.19
N SER A 84 -1.37 10.36 -5.02
CA SER A 84 -2.23 11.03 -5.99
C SER A 84 -1.69 10.81 -7.40
N ARG A 85 -2.59 10.81 -8.39
CA ARG A 85 -2.20 10.66 -9.79
C ARG A 85 -1.15 11.71 -10.18
N GLY A 86 -0.03 11.25 -10.74
CA GLY A 86 1.12 12.09 -11.10
C GLY A 86 2.25 12.08 -10.07
N ASP A 87 2.03 11.51 -8.89
CA ASP A 87 3.10 11.27 -7.93
C ASP A 87 4.08 10.19 -8.43
N SER A 88 5.32 10.27 -7.94
CA SER A 88 6.28 9.18 -8.09
C SER A 88 5.88 7.99 -7.23
N SER A 89 5.90 6.78 -7.80
CA SER A 89 5.68 5.55 -7.03
C SER A 89 6.82 5.22 -6.06
N ALA A 90 7.98 5.87 -6.22
CA ALA A 90 9.09 5.79 -5.26
C ALA A 90 8.93 6.73 -4.05
N ASN A 91 7.90 7.59 -4.04
CA ASN A 91 7.66 8.47 -2.90
C ASN A 91 7.06 7.66 -1.74
N ILE A 92 7.90 7.38 -0.73
CA ILE A 92 7.50 6.72 0.52
C ILE A 92 6.92 7.68 1.56
N GLY A 93 6.87 8.98 1.23
CA GLY A 93 6.17 10.01 1.99
C GLY A 93 6.92 10.53 3.19
N LYS A 94 6.18 10.82 4.27
CA LYS A 94 6.70 11.48 5.47
C LYS A 94 6.67 10.53 6.68
N PRO A 95 7.56 10.72 7.65
CA PRO A 95 7.52 9.97 8.91
C PRO A 95 6.17 10.08 9.60
N LEU A 96 5.73 8.98 10.22
CA LEU A 96 4.58 8.99 11.12
C LEU A 96 4.85 9.87 12.34
N ALA A 97 3.79 10.19 13.09
CA ALA A 97 3.91 10.91 14.35
C ALA A 97 4.90 10.20 15.28
N ASN A 98 5.80 10.97 15.91
CA ASN A 98 6.88 10.49 16.78
C ASN A 98 7.94 9.61 16.09
N VAL A 99 7.94 9.54 14.75
CA VAL A 99 9.00 8.91 13.96
C VAL A 99 9.86 10.00 13.31
N GLN A 100 11.16 9.78 13.25
CA GLN A 100 12.10 10.65 12.55
C GLN A 100 12.76 9.87 11.42
N ALA A 101 12.95 10.51 10.27
CA ALA A 101 13.72 9.96 9.16
C ALA A 101 14.86 10.92 8.84
N PHE A 102 16.06 10.35 8.73
CA PHE A 102 17.28 11.09 8.41
C PHE A 102 17.90 10.49 7.15
N VAL A 103 18.23 11.35 6.19
CA VAL A 103 19.10 10.97 5.07
C VAL A 103 20.46 11.53 5.40
N VAL A 104 21.43 10.65 5.56
CA VAL A 104 22.77 10.97 6.06
C VAL A 104 23.83 10.48 5.08
N ASP A 105 24.96 11.16 5.03
CA ASP A 105 26.15 10.67 4.34
C ASP A 105 27.01 9.80 5.28
N GLY A 106 28.15 9.31 4.78
CA GLY A 106 29.05 8.46 5.56
C GLY A 106 29.81 9.16 6.69
N SER A 107 29.68 10.48 6.85
CA SER A 107 30.35 11.26 7.89
C SER A 107 29.48 11.54 9.12
N PHE A 108 28.20 11.17 9.06
CA PHE A 108 27.25 11.37 10.15
C PHE A 108 27.66 10.58 11.40
N GLN A 109 27.73 11.28 12.53
CA GLN A 109 28.06 10.73 13.86
C GLN A 109 26.85 10.77 14.78
#